data_AF-A0A962YAZ7-F1
#
_entry.id   AF-A0A962YAZ7-F1
#
_cell.length_a   1.000
_cell.length_b   1.000
_cell.length_c   1.000
_cell.angle_alpha   90.00
_cell.angle_beta   90.00
_cell.angle_gamma   90.00
#
_symmetry.space_group_name_H-M   'P 1'
#
loop_
_entity.id
_entity.type
_entity.pdbx_description
1 polymer ?
#
loop_
_entity_poly.entity_id
_entity_poly.type
_entity_poly.pdbx_seq_one_letter_code
_entity_poly.pdbx_strand_id
1 'polypeptide(L)'
;MQTRKIQQGFTLIELMIVVAIIGILAAIAIPAYQDYVIRAQISDGLSLASGSKTAIAEFYQNKGRFPTDQTSAGLAAADEIVGRYTESVDGSVAGGLITITYGREANDVI
;
A
#
# COMPACT_ATOMS: atom_id res chain seq x y z
N MET A 1 -3.92 1.42 66.39
CA MET A 1 -4.84 2.19 65.52
C MET A 1 -4.40 1.94 64.08
N GLN A 2 -5.18 1.18 63.29
CA GLN A 2 -4.86 0.98 61.87
C GLN A 2 -5.47 2.12 61.05
N THR A 3 -4.64 2.93 60.41
CA THR A 3 -5.05 4.03 59.54
C THR A 3 -5.63 3.44 58.26
N ARG A 4 -6.95 3.57 58.05
CA ARG A 4 -7.59 3.25 56.77
C ARG A 4 -7.06 4.22 55.72
N LYS A 5 -6.31 3.71 54.73
CA LYS A 5 -6.01 4.47 53.52
C LYS A 5 -7.32 4.69 52.75
N ILE A 6 -7.69 5.95 52.55
CA ILE A 6 -8.82 6.31 51.68
C ILE A 6 -8.37 6.00 50.25
N GLN A 7 -9.10 5.13 49.57
CA GLN A 7 -8.85 4.79 48.17
C GLN A 7 -9.30 5.98 47.32
N GLN A 8 -8.34 6.74 46.79
CA GLN A 8 -8.61 7.85 45.86
C GLN A 8 -8.90 7.24 44.49
N GLY A 9 -10.17 7.32 44.07
CA GLY A 9 -10.61 6.92 42.73
C GLY A 9 -10.42 8.04 41.72
N PHE A 10 -10.35 7.67 40.44
CA PHE A 10 -10.32 8.60 39.31
C PHE A 10 -11.67 9.30 39.14
N THR A 11 -11.67 10.59 38.80
CA THR A 11 -12.91 11.34 38.56
C THR A 11 -13.44 11.13 37.14
N LEU A 12 -14.76 11.23 36.96
CA LEU A 12 -15.37 11.20 35.62
C LEU A 12 -14.88 12.34 34.74
N ILE A 13 -14.59 13.51 35.33
CA ILE A 13 -14.08 14.67 34.60
C ILE A 13 -12.69 14.38 34.02
N GLU A 14 -11.79 13.78 34.82
CA GLU A 14 -10.46 13.38 34.33
C GLU A 14 -10.59 12.37 33.18
N LEU A 15 -11.51 11.42 33.27
CA LEU A 15 -11.75 10.44 32.20
C LEU A 15 -12.22 11.12 30.91
N MET A 16 -13.16 12.04 31.02
CA MET A 16 -13.71 12.76 29.86
C MET A 16 -12.65 13.61 29.15
N ILE A 17 -11.77 14.27 29.91
CA ILE A 17 -10.66 15.05 29.33
C ILE A 17 -9.68 14.13 28.59
N VAL A 18 -9.32 12.98 29.19
CA VAL A 18 -8.43 12.01 28.55
C VAL A 18 -9.02 11.50 27.23
N VAL A 19 -10.31 11.13 27.22
CA VAL A 19 -11.00 10.67 26.01
C VAL A 19 -11.06 11.77 24.95
N ALA A 20 -11.30 13.02 25.34
CA ALA A 20 -11.32 14.15 24.41
C ALA A 20 -9.95 14.36 23.73
N ILE A 21 -8.86 14.28 24.49
CA ILE A 21 -7.49 14.41 23.94
C ILE A 21 -7.18 13.24 22.99
N ILE A 22 -7.50 12.00 23.40
CA ILE A 22 -7.31 10.81 22.54
C ILE A 22 -8.12 10.95 21.25
N GLY A 23 -9.35 11.46 21.32
CA GLY A 23 -10.19 11.71 20.15
C GLY A 23 -9.56 12.66 19.13
N ILE A 24 -8.99 13.79 19.61
CA ILE A 24 -8.29 14.75 18.75
C ILE A 24 -7.05 14.11 18.11
N LEU A 25 -6.24 13.39 18.90
CA LEU A 25 -5.05 12.73 18.40
C LEU A 25 -5.39 11.63 17.38
N ALA A 26 -6.42 10.83 17.63
CA ALA A 26 -6.86 9.77 16.73
C ALA A 26 -7.36 10.31 15.39
N ALA A 27 -8.09 11.43 15.39
CA ALA A 27 -8.59 12.06 14.16
C ALA A 27 -7.46 12.49 13.21
N ILE A 28 -6.30 12.88 13.74
CA ILE A 28 -5.12 13.26 12.94
C ILE A 28 -4.26 12.03 12.62
N ALA A 29 -4.09 11.13 13.59
CA ALA A 29 -3.19 9.99 13.46
C ALA A 29 -3.70 8.90 12.52
N ILE A 30 -5.02 8.63 12.51
CA ILE A 30 -5.60 7.56 11.69
C ILE A 30 -5.39 7.82 10.19
N PRO A 31 -5.73 9.00 9.62
CA PRO A 31 -5.47 9.28 8.21
C PRO A 31 -3.98 9.21 7.86
N ALA A 32 -3.11 9.76 8.70
CA ALA A 32 -1.67 9.72 8.46
C ALA A 32 -1.10 8.29 8.46
N TYR A 33 -1.60 7.42 9.35
CA TYR A 33 -1.22 6.02 9.37
C TYR A 33 -1.76 5.26 8.15
N GLN A 34 -2.98 5.56 7.71
CA GLN A 34 -3.54 5.00 6.48
C GLN A 34 -2.68 5.36 5.26
N ASP A 35 -2.30 6.62 5.11
CA ASP A 35 -1.41 7.08 4.03
C ASP A 35 -0.05 6.34 4.04
N TYR A 36 0.51 6.11 5.23
CA TYR A 36 1.76 5.34 5.37
C TYR A 36 1.59 3.90 4.88
N VAL A 37 0.53 3.21 5.30
CA VAL A 37 0.22 1.85 4.87
C VAL A 37 -0.03 1.79 3.36
N ILE A 38 -0.78 2.75 2.81
CA ILE A 38 -1.06 2.85 1.37
C ILE A 38 0.25 3.00 0.58
N ARG A 39 1.17 3.86 1.01
CA ARG A 39 2.48 4.02 0.37
C ARG A 39 3.30 2.73 0.41
N ALA A 40 3.24 1.98 1.51
CA ALA A 40 3.89 0.68 1.60
C ALA A 40 3.29 -0.33 0.62
N GLN A 41 1.96 -0.37 0.50
CA GLN A 41 1.25 -1.23 -0.46
C GLN A 41 1.57 -0.85 -1.91
N ILE A 42 1.65 0.44 -2.22
CA ILE A 42 2.07 0.93 -3.54
C ILE A 42 3.49 0.47 -3.85
N SER A 43 4.42 0.61 -2.90
CA SER A 43 5.81 0.18 -3.05
C SER A 43 5.95 -1.33 -3.31
N ASP A 44 5.08 -2.16 -2.74
CA ASP A 44 5.04 -3.60 -3.01
C ASP A 44 4.70 -3.86 -4.50
N GLY A 45 3.70 -3.17 -5.03
CA GLY A 45 3.36 -3.22 -6.46
C GLY A 45 4.50 -2.76 -7.37
N LEU A 46 5.23 -1.69 -7.00
CA LEU A 46 6.42 -1.26 -7.76
C LEU A 46 7.52 -2.32 -7.77
N SER A 47 7.70 -3.03 -6.64
CA SER A 47 8.66 -4.13 -6.54
C SER A 47 8.31 -5.25 -7.52
N LEU A 48 7.04 -5.64 -7.59
CA LEU A 48 6.54 -6.64 -8.55
C LEU A 48 6.74 -6.18 -10.00
N ALA A 49 6.47 -4.91 -10.30
CA ALA A 49 6.64 -4.35 -11.64
C ALA A 49 8.11 -4.22 -12.09
N SER A 50 9.08 -4.30 -11.18
CA SER A 50 10.51 -4.17 -11.51
C SER A 50 10.98 -5.25 -12.50
N GLY A 51 10.47 -6.48 -12.39
CA GLY A 51 10.77 -7.56 -13.34
C GLY A 51 10.27 -7.25 -14.75
N SER A 52 9.05 -6.71 -14.86
CA SER A 52 8.47 -6.27 -16.14
C SER A 52 9.28 -5.14 -16.76
N LYS A 53 9.75 -4.18 -15.94
CA LYS A 53 10.63 -3.10 -16.40
C LYS A 53 11.93 -3.61 -17.02
N THR A 54 12.58 -4.57 -16.39
CA THR A 54 13.81 -5.17 -16.92
C THR A 54 13.55 -5.87 -18.25
N ALA A 55 12.51 -6.71 -18.33
CA ALA A 55 12.18 -7.45 -19.55
C ALA A 55 11.84 -6.52 -20.73
N ILE A 56 11.05 -5.47 -20.49
CA ILE A 56 10.73 -4.46 -21.51
C ILE A 56 11.98 -3.70 -21.95
N ALA A 57 12.86 -3.34 -21.01
CA ALA A 57 14.12 -2.66 -21.33
C ALA A 57 15.02 -3.55 -22.21
N GLU A 58 15.18 -4.82 -21.86
CA GLU A 58 15.94 -5.79 -22.66
C GLU A 58 15.35 -5.99 -24.05
N PHE A 59 14.01 -6.09 -24.15
CA PHE A 59 13.34 -6.20 -25.44
C PHE A 59 13.64 -5.00 -26.33
N TYR A 60 13.58 -3.78 -25.77
CA TYR A 60 13.89 -2.56 -26.51
C TYR A 60 15.36 -2.53 -26.97
N GLN A 61 16.31 -2.90 -26.11
CA GLN A 61 17.73 -2.95 -26.50
C GLN A 61 17.99 -3.96 -27.62
N ASN A 62 17.28 -5.09 -27.63
CA ASN A 62 17.47 -6.15 -28.62
C ASN A 62 16.74 -5.88 -29.94
N LYS A 63 15.58 -5.21 -29.90
CA LYS A 63 14.68 -5.06 -31.07
C LYS A 63 14.53 -3.63 -31.58
N GLY A 64 15.02 -2.63 -30.84
CA GLY A 64 14.90 -1.21 -31.18
C GLY A 64 13.47 -0.66 -31.13
N ARG A 65 12.53 -1.40 -30.52
CA ARG A 65 11.13 -1.01 -30.35
C ARG A 65 10.58 -1.59 -29.05
N PHE A 66 9.55 -0.97 -28.49
CA PHE A 66 8.85 -1.51 -27.33
C PHE A 66 8.04 -2.78 -27.70
N PRO A 67 7.85 -3.71 -26.74
CA PRO A 67 6.97 -4.85 -26.93
C PRO A 67 5.52 -4.38 -27.15
N THR A 68 4.78 -5.13 -27.95
CA THR A 68 3.35 -4.87 -28.25
C THR A 68 2.41 -5.63 -27.33
N ASP A 69 2.95 -6.63 -26.65
CA ASP A 69 2.23 -7.55 -25.78
C ASP A 69 3.21 -8.16 -24.77
N GLN A 70 2.65 -8.66 -23.67
CA GLN A 70 3.37 -9.23 -22.54
C GLN A 70 4.21 -10.46 -22.95
N THR A 71 3.64 -11.30 -23.82
CA THR A 71 4.29 -12.51 -24.33
C THR A 71 5.54 -12.19 -25.14
N SER A 72 5.51 -11.14 -25.96
CA SER A 72 6.65 -10.68 -26.76
C SER A 72 7.80 -10.20 -25.88
N ALA A 73 7.49 -9.64 -24.72
CA ALA A 73 8.46 -9.27 -23.69
C ALA A 73 8.94 -10.46 -22.85
N GLY A 74 8.41 -11.68 -23.07
CA GLY A 74 8.75 -12.86 -22.27
C GLY A 74 8.16 -12.84 -20.87
N LEU A 75 7.11 -12.05 -20.65
CA LEU A 75 6.44 -11.91 -19.37
C LEU A 75 5.19 -12.81 -19.30
N ALA A 76 4.83 -13.23 -18.08
CA ALA A 76 3.57 -13.93 -17.80
C ALA A 76 2.37 -13.00 -18.04
N ALA A 77 1.16 -13.56 -18.20
CA ALA A 77 -0.04 -12.74 -18.42
C ALA A 77 -0.24 -11.72 -17.29
N ALA A 78 -0.85 -10.58 -17.59
CA ALA A 78 -0.90 -9.47 -16.63
C ALA A 78 -1.59 -9.84 -15.31
N ASP A 79 -2.61 -10.69 -15.38
CA ASP A 79 -3.39 -11.25 -14.28
C ASP A 79 -2.70 -12.42 -13.55
N GLU A 80 -1.53 -12.86 -14.04
CA GLU A 80 -0.67 -13.83 -13.36
C GLU A 80 0.46 -13.14 -12.57
N ILE A 81 0.81 -11.90 -12.93
CA ILE A 81 1.78 -11.09 -12.17
C ILE A 81 1.04 -10.38 -11.04
N VAL A 82 0.89 -11.10 -9.92
CA VAL A 82 0.03 -10.69 -8.82
C VAL A 82 0.75 -10.65 -7.48
N GLY A 83 0.22 -9.82 -6.59
CA GLY A 83 0.74 -9.66 -5.24
C GLY A 83 -0.34 -9.81 -4.18
N ARG A 84 0.01 -9.44 -2.94
CA ARG A 84 -0.95 -9.33 -1.86
C ARG A 84 -1.91 -8.15 -2.07
N TYR A 85 -1.38 -7.04 -2.56
CA TYR A 85 -2.12 -5.79 -2.80
C TYR A 85 -2.33 -5.49 -4.29
N THR A 86 -1.56 -6.17 -5.16
CA THR A 86 -1.55 -5.95 -6.62
C THR A 86 -2.41 -7.01 -7.31
N GLU A 87 -3.40 -6.57 -8.06
CA GLU A 87 -4.30 -7.42 -8.85
C GLU A 87 -3.69 -7.82 -10.20
N SER A 88 -2.99 -6.90 -10.87
CA SER A 88 -2.31 -7.19 -12.13
C SER A 88 -1.15 -6.23 -12.39
N VAL A 89 -0.18 -6.70 -13.20
CA VAL A 89 0.89 -5.86 -13.75
C VAL A 89 0.91 -6.04 -15.26
N ASP A 90 0.49 -5.00 -15.98
CA ASP A 90 0.43 -4.99 -17.43
C ASP A 90 1.58 -4.17 -18.03
N GLY A 91 2.50 -4.86 -18.71
CA GLY A 91 3.61 -4.27 -19.46
C GLY A 91 3.37 -4.19 -20.96
N SER A 92 2.16 -4.51 -21.44
CA SER A 92 1.81 -4.55 -22.87
C SER A 92 1.46 -3.19 -23.47
N VAL A 93 1.47 -2.12 -22.67
CA VAL A 93 0.94 -0.84 -23.12
C VAL A 93 1.93 -0.11 -24.04
N ALA A 94 1.39 0.45 -25.12
CA ALA A 94 2.14 1.17 -26.14
C ALA A 94 3.13 2.19 -25.53
N GLY A 95 4.38 2.15 -25.99
CA GLY A 95 5.43 3.05 -25.52
C GLY A 95 6.18 2.58 -24.27
N GLY A 96 6.01 1.32 -23.85
CA GLY A 96 6.73 0.77 -22.70
C GLY A 96 6.14 1.21 -21.36
N LEU A 97 4.87 1.60 -21.35
CA LEU A 97 4.14 1.91 -20.12
C LEU A 97 3.84 0.61 -19.37
N ILE A 98 4.13 0.62 -18.06
CA ILE A 98 3.80 -0.47 -17.15
C ILE A 98 2.68 0.03 -16.25
N THR A 99 1.55 -0.65 -16.27
CA THR A 99 0.37 -0.35 -15.47
C THR A 99 0.26 -1.36 -14.35
N ILE A 100 0.12 -0.88 -13.12
CA ILE A 100 -0.11 -1.71 -11.93
C ILE A 100 -1.55 -1.45 -11.49
N THR A 101 -2.34 -2.51 -11.36
CA THR A 101 -3.70 -2.43 -10.84
C THR A 101 -3.71 -2.94 -9.40
N TYR A 102 -4.25 -2.14 -8.47
CA TYR A 102 -4.45 -2.53 -7.07
C TYR A 102 -5.93 -2.89 -6.87
N GLY A 103 -6.23 -3.91 -6.06
CA GLY A 103 -7.62 -4.39 -5.91
C GLY A 103 -7.87 -5.60 -5.03
N ARG A 104 -6.84 -6.10 -4.31
CA ARG A 104 -6.93 -7.31 -3.46
C ARG A 104 -7.14 -6.93 -1.99
N GLU A 105 -6.21 -7.28 -1.10
CA GLU A 105 -6.17 -6.76 0.27
C GLU A 105 -5.65 -5.31 0.33
N ALA A 106 -5.69 -4.59 -0.80
CA ALA A 106 -5.29 -3.19 -0.86
C ALA A 106 -6.25 -2.39 0.03
N ASN A 107 -5.74 -1.30 0.61
CA ASN A 107 -6.59 -0.42 1.40
C ASN A 107 -7.71 0.14 0.51
N ASP A 108 -8.97 0.10 0.96
CA ASP A 108 -10.15 0.52 0.19
C ASP A 108 -10.13 2.01 -0.23
N VAL A 109 -9.20 2.80 0.30
CA VAL A 109 -8.98 4.20 -0.07
C VAL A 109 -8.09 4.34 -1.33
N ILE A 110 -7.43 3.27 -1.78
CA ILE A 110 -6.69 3.17 -3.05
C ILE A 110 -7.67 2.90 -4.19
#